data_AF-A0A1M3FFW9-F1
#
_entry.id   AF-A0A1M3FFW9-F1
#
_cell.length_a   1.000
_cell.length_b   1.000
_cell.length_c   1.000
_cell.angle_alpha   90.00
_cell.angle_beta   90.00
_cell.angle_gamma   90.00
#
_symmetry.space_group_name_H-M   'P 1'
#
loop_
_entity.id
_entity.type
_entity.pdbx_description
1 polymer ?
#
loop_
_entity_poly.entity_id
_entity_poly.type
_entity_poly.pdbx_seq_one_letter_code
_entity_poly.pdbx_strand_id
1 'polypeptide(L)'
;MAGVERVPLHESALEAPVEARDGSKRIEPPEPVAIKVWIVTARGKAFLSEQARAVAWTTGQHPQVQVEYLDRGGRIGFAWVWASAVRRA
;
A
#
# COMPACT_ATOMS: atom_id res chain seq x y z
N MET A 1 14.72 -10.58 -17.52
CA MET A 1 13.54 -9.92 -16.92
C MET A 1 12.70 -11.00 -16.28
N ALA A 2 12.95 -11.34 -15.00
CA ALA A 2 12.06 -12.25 -14.28
C ALA A 2 10.69 -11.57 -14.17
N GLY A 3 9.63 -12.25 -14.59
CA GLY A 3 8.28 -11.71 -14.49
C GLY A 3 7.98 -11.35 -13.04
N VAL A 4 7.55 -10.12 -12.80
CA VAL A 4 7.15 -9.68 -11.46
C VAL A 4 5.90 -10.49 -11.08
N GLU A 5 6.06 -11.43 -10.15
CA GLU A 5 4.92 -12.18 -9.64
C GLU A 5 4.02 -11.27 -8.80
N ARG A 6 2.73 -11.27 -9.13
CA ARG A 6 1.71 -10.45 -8.45
C ARG A 6 1.11 -11.23 -7.29
N VAL A 7 0.81 -10.53 -6.20
CA VAL A 7 -0.03 -11.10 -5.14
C VAL A 7 -1.42 -11.40 -5.72
N PRO A 8 -1.95 -12.64 -5.63
CA PRO A 8 -3.30 -12.95 -6.06
C PRO A 8 -4.34 -12.15 -5.27
N LEU A 9 -5.47 -11.78 -5.90
CA LEU A 9 -6.50 -10.94 -5.27
C LEU A 9 -7.05 -11.50 -3.95
N HIS A 10 -7.21 -12.82 -3.84
CA HIS A 10 -7.71 -13.45 -2.60
C HIS A 10 -6.67 -13.47 -1.46
N GLU A 11 -5.44 -13.02 -1.72
CA GLU A 11 -4.34 -12.88 -0.77
C GLU A 11 -3.85 -11.44 -0.66
N SER A 12 -4.42 -10.51 -1.44
CA SER A 12 -4.03 -9.11 -1.44
C SER A 12 -4.34 -8.46 -0.09
N ALA A 13 -3.71 -7.32 0.16
CA ALA A 13 -4.04 -6.50 1.31
C ALA A 13 -5.51 -6.06 1.24
N LEU A 14 -6.13 -5.94 2.41
CA LEU A 14 -7.36 -5.17 2.56
C LEU A 14 -7.04 -3.70 2.34
N GLU A 15 -7.84 -3.04 1.52
CA GLU A 15 -7.69 -1.62 1.28
C GLU A 15 -8.39 -0.79 2.36
N ALA A 16 -7.85 0.40 2.63
CA ALA A 16 -8.62 1.46 3.25
C ALA A 16 -9.86 1.77 2.38
N PRO A 17 -11.01 2.14 2.97
CA PRO A 17 -12.25 2.39 2.24
C PRO A 17 -12.09 3.43 1.13
N VAL A 18 -12.68 3.16 -0.02
CA VAL A 18 -12.68 4.06 -1.19
C VAL A 18 -13.40 5.36 -0.87
N GLU A 19 -14.50 5.27 -0.12
CA GLU A 19 -15.37 6.37 0.28
C GLU A 19 -14.60 7.45 1.05
N ALA A 20 -13.58 7.05 1.83
CA ALA A 20 -12.75 7.98 2.59
C ALA A 20 -11.69 8.72 1.75
N ARG A 21 -11.48 8.30 0.50
CA ARG A 21 -10.61 8.98 -0.48
C ARG A 21 -11.37 9.53 -1.68
N ASP A 22 -12.69 9.34 -1.74
CA ASP A 22 -13.52 9.87 -2.82
C ASP A 22 -13.46 11.41 -2.82
N GLY A 23 -13.39 12.00 -4.01
CA GLY A 23 -13.19 13.45 -4.21
C GLY A 23 -11.86 14.03 -3.70
N SER A 24 -10.98 13.22 -3.08
CA SER A 24 -9.70 13.71 -2.55
C SER A 24 -8.68 13.91 -3.67
N LYS A 25 -7.86 14.96 -3.55
CA LYS A 25 -6.74 15.17 -4.49
C LYS A 25 -5.70 14.06 -4.31
N ARG A 26 -5.45 13.32 -5.40
CA ARG A 26 -4.34 12.36 -5.51
C ARG A 26 -3.05 13.09 -5.90
N ILE A 27 -1.99 12.81 -5.16
CA ILE A 27 -0.64 13.33 -5.39
C ILE A 27 0.25 12.14 -5.71
N GLU A 28 0.95 12.21 -6.84
CA GLU A 28 1.98 11.26 -7.24
C GLU A 28 3.36 11.94 -7.06
N PRO A 29 4.30 11.33 -6.34
CA PRO A 29 5.68 11.80 -6.32
C PRO A 29 6.36 11.51 -7.67
N PRO A 30 7.41 12.27 -8.03
CA PRO A 30 8.20 11.99 -9.24
C PRO A 30 8.88 10.62 -9.19
N GLU A 31 9.21 10.13 -7.99
CA GLU A 31 9.72 8.78 -7.74
C GLU A 31 9.04 8.16 -6.52
N PRO A 32 8.82 6.82 -6.51
CA PRO A 32 8.28 6.15 -5.34
C PRO A 32 9.11 6.38 -4.07
N VAL A 33 8.46 6.68 -2.95
CA VAL A 33 9.13 7.00 -1.68
C VAL A 33 9.29 5.73 -0.84
N ALA A 34 10.51 5.42 -0.40
CA ALA A 34 10.76 4.27 0.49
C ALA A 34 10.05 4.41 1.84
N ILE A 35 9.33 3.37 2.24
CA ILE A 35 8.52 3.34 3.47
C ILE A 35 8.54 1.95 4.12
N LYS A 36 8.17 1.92 5.40
CA LYS A 36 7.69 0.71 6.07
C LYS A 36 6.18 0.79 6.24
N VAL A 37 5.46 -0.31 5.99
CA VAL A 37 3.99 -0.32 6.05
C VAL A 37 3.44 -1.57 6.71
N TRP A 38 2.46 -1.40 7.59
CA TRP A 38 1.66 -2.51 8.12
C TRP A 38 0.60 -2.94 7.10
N ILE A 39 0.64 -4.22 6.73
CA ILE A 39 -0.30 -4.84 5.79
C ILE A 39 -1.17 -5.84 6.54
N VAL A 40 -2.48 -5.78 6.30
CA VAL A 40 -3.44 -6.81 6.68
C VAL A 40 -3.97 -7.45 5.40
N THR A 41 -3.76 -8.75 5.23
CA THR A 41 -4.24 -9.51 4.07
C THR A 41 -5.74 -9.79 4.14
N ALA A 42 -6.36 -10.10 3.00
CA ALA A 42 -7.75 -10.54 2.92
C ALA A 42 -8.06 -11.78 3.79
N ARG A 43 -7.04 -12.57 4.15
CA ARG A 43 -7.15 -13.71 5.07
C ARG A 43 -6.94 -13.34 6.56
N GLY A 44 -6.90 -12.05 6.89
CA GLY A 44 -6.73 -11.55 8.27
C GLY A 44 -5.31 -11.63 8.84
N LYS A 45 -4.31 -12.07 8.05
CA LYS A 45 -2.91 -12.08 8.50
C LYS A 45 -2.31 -10.68 8.41
N ALA A 46 -1.69 -10.21 9.49
CA ALA A 46 -0.93 -8.97 9.53
C ALA A 46 0.59 -9.20 9.38
N PHE A 47 1.29 -8.26 8.78
CA PHE A 47 2.76 -8.20 8.74
C PHE A 47 3.28 -6.79 8.44
N LEU A 48 4.53 -6.53 8.81
CA LEU A 48 5.25 -5.32 8.43
C LEU A 48 6.02 -5.60 7.13
N SER A 49 5.77 -4.82 6.08
CA SER A 49 6.60 -4.80 4.87
C SER A 49 7.66 -3.72 5.03
N GLU A 50 8.93 -4.11 5.12
CA GLU A 50 10.05 -3.17 5.36
C GLU A 50 10.61 -2.53 4.08
N GLN A 51 10.27 -3.08 2.91
CA GLN A 51 10.80 -2.68 1.60
C GLN A 51 9.70 -2.08 0.70
N ALA A 52 8.65 -1.53 1.31
CA ALA A 52 7.53 -0.97 0.58
C ALA A 52 7.86 0.43 0.03
N ARG A 53 7.06 0.85 -0.94
CA ARG A 53 7.17 2.17 -1.57
C ARG A 53 5.82 2.86 -1.60
N ALA A 54 5.76 4.13 -1.20
CA ALA A 54 4.61 4.98 -1.43
C ALA A 54 4.66 5.49 -2.88
N VAL A 55 3.64 5.16 -3.67
CA VAL A 55 3.55 5.53 -5.10
C VAL A 55 2.54 6.64 -5.36
N ALA A 56 1.62 6.88 -4.43
CA ALA A 56 0.73 8.03 -4.42
C ALA A 56 0.18 8.25 -3.00
N TRP A 57 -0.42 9.42 -2.75
CA TRP A 57 -1.21 9.66 -1.54
C TRP A 57 -2.35 10.63 -1.79
N THR A 58 -3.33 10.62 -0.91
CA THR A 58 -4.39 11.62 -0.87
C THR A 58 -4.15 12.64 0.23
N THR A 59 -4.61 13.87 0.00
CA THR A 59 -4.69 14.91 1.03
C THR A 59 -6.15 15.05 1.49
N GLY A 60 -6.38 15.32 2.77
CA GLY A 60 -7.73 15.52 3.29
C GLY A 60 -7.83 15.15 4.78
N GLN A 61 -9.05 14.95 5.27
CA GLN A 61 -9.32 14.57 6.66
C GLN A 61 -8.87 13.14 6.97
N HIS A 62 -8.92 12.24 5.99
CA HIS A 62 -8.53 10.84 6.13
C HIS A 62 -7.48 10.47 5.08
N PRO A 63 -6.23 10.94 5.25
CA PRO A 63 -5.19 10.72 4.24
C PRO A 63 -4.88 9.23 4.08
N GLN A 64 -4.80 8.79 2.83
CA GLN A 64 -4.45 7.44 2.45
C GLN A 64 -3.19 7.46 1.59
N VAL A 65 -2.44 6.36 1.61
CA VAL A 65 -1.23 6.16 0.81
C VAL A 65 -1.43 4.94 -0.05
N GLN A 66 -1.19 5.08 -1.35
CA GLN A 66 -1.08 3.96 -2.27
C GLN A 66 0.32 3.38 -2.13
N VAL A 67 0.41 2.11 -1.76
CA VAL A 67 1.68 1.43 -1.51
C VAL A 67 1.91 0.31 -2.51
N GLU A 68 3.15 0.20 -2.99
CA GLU A 68 3.73 -1.03 -3.54
C GLU A 68 4.39 -1.76 -2.37
N TYR A 69 4.04 -3.02 -2.14
CA TYR A 69 4.62 -3.82 -1.05
C TYR A 69 5.03 -5.20 -1.53
N LEU A 70 6.00 -5.78 -0.83
CA LEU A 70 6.32 -7.20 -0.95
C LEU A 70 5.58 -7.99 0.13
N ASP A 71 4.89 -9.05 -0.28
CA ASP A 71 4.35 -10.02 0.67
C ASP A 71 5.44 -10.94 1.22
N ARG A 72 5.07 -11.87 2.12
CA ARG A 72 6.03 -12.83 2.70
C ARG A 72 6.66 -13.78 1.67
N GLY A 73 6.07 -13.93 0.49
CA GLY A 73 6.58 -14.73 -0.62
C GLY A 73 7.42 -13.93 -1.62
N GLY A 74 7.64 -12.63 -1.39
CA GLY A 74 8.36 -11.76 -2.32
C GLY A 74 7.55 -11.32 -3.55
N ARG A 75 6.22 -11.51 -3.52
CA ARG A 75 5.33 -11.08 -4.61
C ARG A 75 4.93 -9.62 -4.41
N ILE A 76 4.73 -8.90 -5.51
CA ILE A 76 4.36 -7.48 -5.47
C ILE A 76 2.85 -7.33 -5.36
N GLY A 77 2.41 -6.64 -4.31
CA GLY A 77 1.04 -6.19 -4.11
C GLY A 77 0.93 -4.66 -4.17
N PHE A 78 -0.29 -4.19 -4.45
CA PHE A 78 -0.65 -2.79 -4.34
C PHE A 78 -1.87 -2.66 -3.42
N ALA A 79 -1.91 -1.59 -2.63
CA ALA A 79 -3.08 -1.28 -1.80
C ALA A 79 -3.12 0.19 -1.42
N TRP A 80 -4.32 0.70 -1.16
CA TRP A 80 -4.49 1.92 -0.39
C TRP A 80 -4.53 1.58 1.10
N VAL A 81 -3.68 2.23 1.90
CA VAL A 81 -3.67 2.10 3.35
C VAL A 81 -3.88 3.45 4.01
N TRP A 82 -4.32 3.47 5.26
CA TRP A 82 -4.32 4.69 6.05
C TRP A 82 -2.89 5.23 6.21
N ALA A 83 -2.71 6.55 6.16
CA ALA A 83 -1.38 7.15 6.34
C ALA A 83 -0.74 6.77 7.69
N SER A 84 -1.55 6.49 8.73
CA SER A 84 -1.07 6.01 10.03
C SER A 84 -0.48 4.60 10.02
N ALA A 85 -0.73 3.80 8.96
CA ALA A 85 -0.13 2.49 8.77
C ALA A 85 1.29 2.57 8.16
N VAL A 86 1.72 3.77 7.75
CA VAL A 86 2.97 4.01 7.03
C VAL A 86 3.97 4.75 7.93
N ARG A 87 5.23 4.35 7.85
CA ARG A 87 6.37 5.09 8.41
C ARG A 87 7.41 5.32 7.32
N ARG A 88 8.11 6.45 7.35
CA ARG A 88 9.31 6.62 6.50
C ARG A 88 10.35 5.57 6.88
N ALA A 89 11.01 5.02 5.87
CA ALA A 89 12.12 4.07 6.04
C ALA A 89 13.39 4.79 6.51
#